data_AF-A0A326UER0-F1
#
_entry.id   AF-A0A326UER0-F1
#
_cell.length_a   1.000
_cell.length_b   1.000
_cell.length_c   1.000
_cell.angle_alpha   90.00
_cell.angle_beta   90.00
_cell.angle_gamma   90.00
#
_symmetry.space_group_name_H-M   'P 1'
#
loop_
_entity.id
_entity.type
_entity.pdbx_description
1 polymer ?
#
loop_
_entity_poly.entity_id
_entity_poly.type
_entity_poly.pdbx_seq_one_letter_code
_entity_poly.pdbx_strand_id
1 'polypeptide(L)'
;MEANLQHAIELYTAGKLEEAREQLLQLVTANPKHPQTLYYTASVHDSLGLEHEAEPYYRAALDNGLTGSERAEAFLGLGSTYRALGEYQQAVETLQQGVQEFPQQRALQVFLAMALYNVQRHAEAMELVLRIIAETSSNEDIQTYRRAILFYAPQLNQVWEA
;
A
#
# COMPACT_ATOMS: atom_id res chain seq x y z
N MET A 1 -3.89 10.01 26.70
CA MET A 1 -4.32 9.45 25.40
C MET A 1 -3.14 9.39 24.45
N GLU A 2 -2.45 10.51 24.19
CA GLU A 2 -1.22 10.53 23.36
C GLU A 2 -0.08 9.63 23.88
N ALA A 3 0.22 9.65 25.19
CA ALA A 3 1.28 8.80 25.77
C ALA A 3 1.02 7.29 25.60
N ASN A 4 -0.25 6.87 25.62
CA ASN A 4 -0.62 5.47 25.45
C ASN A 4 -0.54 5.04 23.99
N LEU A 5 -0.88 5.93 23.05
CA LEU A 5 -0.73 5.67 21.62
C LEU A 5 0.75 5.57 21.24
N GLN A 6 1.58 6.50 21.73
CA GLN A 6 3.01 6.47 21.47
C GLN A 6 3.65 5.15 21.95
N HIS A 7 3.27 4.68 23.13
CA HIS A 7 3.76 3.40 23.65
C HIS A 7 3.28 2.20 22.80
N ALA A 8 2.03 2.21 22.34
CA ALA A 8 1.53 1.17 21.45
C ALA A 8 2.27 1.15 20.10
N ILE A 9 2.64 2.33 19.58
CA ILE A 9 3.47 2.46 18.38
C ILE A 9 4.88 1.92 18.64
N GLU A 10 5.48 2.21 19.78
CA GLU A 10 6.79 1.65 20.17
C GLU A 10 6.75 0.12 20.20
N LEU A 11 5.71 -0.47 20.80
CA LEU A 11 5.52 -1.92 20.81
C LEU A 11 5.39 -2.49 19.39
N TYR A 12 4.62 -1.84 18.52
CA TYR A 12 4.49 -2.21 17.12
C TYR A 12 5.84 -2.17 16.40
N THR A 13 6.59 -1.07 16.52
CA THR A 13 7.93 -0.92 15.91
C THR A 13 8.96 -1.91 16.48
N ALA A 14 8.80 -2.34 17.73
CA ALA A 14 9.63 -3.35 18.37
C ALA A 14 9.24 -4.80 17.99
N GLY A 15 8.21 -4.99 17.15
CA GLY A 15 7.71 -6.30 16.75
C GLY A 15 6.92 -7.04 17.82
N LYS A 16 6.54 -6.36 18.91
CA LYS A 16 5.69 -6.90 19.98
C LYS A 16 4.22 -6.78 19.61
N LEU A 17 3.85 -7.46 18.53
CA LEU A 17 2.58 -7.24 17.83
C LEU A 17 1.35 -7.52 18.71
N GLU A 18 1.36 -8.60 19.51
CA GLU A 18 0.21 -8.90 20.39
C GLU A 18 0.04 -7.87 21.52
N GLU A 19 1.14 -7.43 22.14
CA GLU A 19 1.10 -6.37 23.17
C GLU A 19 0.60 -5.04 22.57
N ALA A 20 1.08 -4.70 21.37
CA ALA A 20 0.62 -3.51 20.64
C ALA A 20 -0.88 -3.62 20.33
N ARG A 21 -1.33 -4.77 19.84
CA ARG A 21 -2.74 -5.03 19.50
C ARG A 21 -3.65 -4.88 20.70
N GLU A 22 -3.30 -5.45 21.86
CA GLU A 22 -4.10 -5.30 23.08
C GLU A 22 -4.28 -3.82 23.45
N GLN A 23 -3.19 -3.06 23.47
CA GLN A 23 -3.24 -1.63 23.80
C GLN A 23 -4.02 -0.81 22.77
N LEU A 24 -3.81 -1.09 21.47
CA LEU A 24 -4.51 -0.41 20.38
C LEU A 24 -6.03 -0.65 20.45
N LEU A 25 -6.47 -1.88 20.73
CA LEU A 25 -7.90 -2.18 20.90
C LEU A 25 -8.53 -1.44 22.10
N GLN A 26 -7.79 -1.27 23.20
CA GLN A 26 -8.24 -0.44 24.32
C GLN A 26 -8.38 1.04 23.90
N LEU A 27 -7.43 1.55 23.11
CA LEU A 27 -7.47 2.92 22.60
C LEU A 27 -8.62 3.13 21.60
N VAL A 28 -8.89 2.17 20.72
CA VAL A 28 -10.06 2.20 19.83
C VAL A 28 -11.35 2.22 20.63
N THR A 29 -11.44 1.44 21.71
CA THR A 29 -12.63 1.44 22.59
C THR A 29 -12.85 2.82 23.24
N ALA A 30 -11.78 3.49 23.65
CA ALA A 30 -11.85 4.81 24.27
C ALA A 30 -12.13 5.95 23.26
N ASN A 31 -11.59 5.86 22.04
CA ASN A 31 -11.83 6.81 20.97
C ASN A 31 -11.94 6.10 19.60
N PRO A 32 -13.15 5.66 19.21
CA PRO A 32 -13.36 4.80 18.03
C PRO A 32 -13.09 5.48 16.68
N LYS A 33 -12.83 6.79 16.67
CA LYS A 33 -12.65 7.59 15.45
C LYS A 33 -11.28 8.24 15.35
N HIS A 34 -10.35 7.90 16.25
CA HIS A 34 -9.00 8.47 16.18
C HIS A 34 -8.22 7.85 15.01
N PRO A 35 -7.92 8.61 13.94
CA PRO A 35 -7.45 8.04 12.68
C PRO A 35 -6.11 7.30 12.81
N GLN A 36 -5.16 7.86 13.57
CA GLN A 36 -3.86 7.22 13.78
C GLN A 36 -3.98 5.93 14.61
N THR A 37 -4.86 5.90 15.60
CA THR A 37 -5.10 4.66 16.38
C THR A 37 -5.73 3.59 15.51
N LEU A 38 -6.71 3.95 14.67
CA LEU A 38 -7.31 3.04 13.71
C LEU A 38 -6.27 2.51 12.72
N TYR A 39 -5.40 3.37 12.20
CA TYR A 39 -4.30 2.98 11.32
C TYR A 39 -3.39 1.93 11.95
N TYR A 40 -2.81 2.21 13.12
CA TYR A 40 -1.93 1.25 13.79
C TYR A 40 -2.66 -0.03 14.22
N THR A 41 -3.96 0.05 14.55
CA THR A 41 -4.78 -1.14 14.80
C THR A 41 -4.90 -1.98 13.53
N ALA A 42 -5.08 -1.37 12.37
CA ALA A 42 -5.09 -2.09 11.10
C ALA A 42 -3.72 -2.71 10.80
N SER A 43 -2.63 -1.92 10.92
CA SER A 43 -1.26 -2.37 10.66
C SER A 43 -0.83 -3.54 11.52
N VAL A 44 -1.23 -3.57 12.80
CA VAL A 44 -0.88 -4.69 13.69
C VAL A 44 -1.67 -5.95 13.35
N HIS A 45 -2.95 -5.85 12.96
CA HIS A 45 -3.72 -7.01 12.49
C HIS A 45 -3.15 -7.54 11.17
N ASP A 46 -2.81 -6.67 10.23
CA ASP A 46 -2.17 -7.02 8.96
C ASP A 46 -0.81 -7.72 9.18
N SER A 47 0.01 -7.20 10.09
CA SER A 47 1.30 -7.82 10.46
C SER A 47 1.15 -9.19 11.15
N LEU A 48 -0.02 -9.48 11.72
CA LEU A 48 -0.36 -10.77 12.33
C LEU A 48 -1.03 -11.75 11.36
N GLY A 49 -1.27 -11.36 10.10
CA GLY A 49 -2.02 -12.17 9.13
C GLY A 49 -3.51 -12.27 9.47
N LEU A 50 -4.07 -11.20 10.05
CA LEU A 50 -5.49 -11.07 10.38
C LEU A 50 -6.13 -10.07 9.42
N GLU A 51 -6.12 -10.40 8.12
CA GLU A 51 -6.50 -9.48 7.05
C GLU A 51 -7.98 -9.06 7.13
N HIS A 52 -8.86 -9.99 7.50
CA HIS A 52 -10.28 -9.70 7.69
C HIS A 52 -10.52 -8.68 8.81
N GLU A 53 -9.73 -8.74 9.88
CA GLU A 53 -9.80 -7.80 10.99
C GLU A 53 -9.12 -6.47 10.67
N ALA A 54 -8.08 -6.47 9.83
CA ALA A 54 -7.35 -5.25 9.44
C ALA A 54 -8.19 -4.31 8.56
N GLU A 55 -8.94 -4.86 7.59
CA GLU A 55 -9.76 -4.13 6.61
C GLU A 55 -10.60 -2.99 7.21
N PRO A 56 -11.51 -3.25 8.18
CA PRO A 56 -12.39 -2.21 8.69
C PRO A 56 -11.64 -1.08 9.39
N TYR A 57 -10.49 -1.37 10.00
CA TYR A 57 -9.67 -0.35 10.68
C TYR A 57 -8.93 0.55 9.69
N TYR A 58 -8.37 -0.01 8.61
CA TYR A 58 -7.74 0.80 7.56
C TYR A 58 -8.77 1.73 6.90
N ARG A 59 -9.94 1.19 6.52
CA ARG A 59 -11.03 1.98 5.93
C ARG A 59 -11.47 3.10 6.87
N ALA A 60 -11.69 2.77 8.15
CA ALA A 60 -12.07 3.77 9.15
C ALA A 60 -10.97 4.82 9.36
N ALA A 61 -9.68 4.47 9.32
CA ALA A 61 -8.60 5.43 9.43
C ALA A 61 -8.64 6.46 8.28
N LEU A 62 -8.79 5.98 7.04
CA LEU A 62 -8.90 6.82 5.84
C LEU A 62 -10.13 7.74 5.89
N ASP A 63 -11.27 7.22 6.34
CA ASP A 63 -12.55 7.95 6.45
C ASP A 63 -12.54 9.01 7.58
N ASN A 64 -11.78 8.78 8.64
CA ASN A 64 -11.69 9.70 9.80
C ASN A 64 -10.53 10.69 9.68
N GLY A 65 -10.00 10.91 8.47
CA GLY A 65 -9.06 12.00 8.19
C GLY A 65 -7.62 11.69 8.57
N LEU A 66 -7.17 10.45 8.47
CA LEU A 66 -5.74 10.14 8.46
C LEU A 66 -5.04 10.93 7.34
N THR A 67 -3.86 11.50 7.63
CA THR A 67 -3.12 12.38 6.71
C THR A 67 -1.65 11.99 6.57
N GLY A 68 -0.94 12.60 5.62
CA GLY A 68 0.52 12.49 5.52
C GLY A 68 1.01 11.10 5.10
N SER A 69 2.19 10.69 5.58
CA SER A 69 2.81 9.41 5.23
C SER A 69 1.96 8.22 5.68
N GLU A 70 1.37 8.28 6.87
CA GLU A 70 0.49 7.23 7.39
C GLU A 70 -0.72 7.01 6.50
N ARG A 71 -1.26 8.06 5.87
CA ARG A 71 -2.35 7.93 4.90
C ARG A 71 -1.93 7.17 3.64
N ALA A 72 -0.74 7.47 3.12
CA ALA A 72 -0.19 6.74 1.98
C ALA A 72 0.05 5.25 2.33
N GLU A 73 0.57 4.99 3.53
CA GLU A 73 0.77 3.64 4.06
C GLU A 73 -0.56 2.91 4.30
N ALA A 74 -1.61 3.61 4.73
CA ALA A 74 -2.95 3.03 4.90
C ALA A 74 -3.59 2.64 3.56
N PHE A 75 -3.43 3.44 2.50
CA PHE A 75 -3.86 3.02 1.15
C PHE A 75 -3.11 1.78 0.68
N LEU A 76 -1.80 1.72 0.94
CA LEU A 76 -0.98 0.56 0.58
C LEU A 76 -1.42 -0.68 1.35
N GLY A 77 -1.55 -0.55 2.68
CA GLY A 77 -1.98 -1.59 3.59
C GLY A 77 -3.36 -2.14 3.20
N LEU A 78 -4.36 -1.27 3.09
CA LEU A 78 -5.72 -1.67 2.68
C LEU A 78 -5.75 -2.34 1.30
N GLY A 79 -5.02 -1.78 0.33
CA GLY A 79 -4.89 -2.38 -1.00
C GLY A 79 -4.27 -3.78 -0.95
N SER A 80 -3.23 -3.95 -0.14
CA SER A 80 -2.60 -5.26 0.10
C SER A 80 -3.55 -6.23 0.79
N THR A 81 -4.26 -5.79 1.83
CA THR A 81 -5.27 -6.54 2.57
C THR A 81 -6.37 -7.04 1.62
N TYR A 82 -6.98 -6.18 0.81
CA TYR A 82 -7.96 -6.61 -0.19
C TYR A 82 -7.39 -7.64 -1.16
N ARG A 83 -6.13 -7.47 -1.59
CA ARG A 83 -5.48 -8.42 -2.49
C ARG A 83 -5.27 -9.79 -1.81
N ALA A 84 -4.92 -9.82 -0.53
CA ALA A 84 -4.79 -11.06 0.24
C ALA A 84 -6.14 -11.76 0.44
N LEU A 85 -7.21 -11.00 0.62
CA LEU A 85 -8.59 -11.50 0.73
C LEU A 85 -9.21 -11.95 -0.60
N GLY A 86 -8.53 -11.73 -1.73
CA GLY A 86 -9.06 -12.05 -3.07
C GLY A 86 -10.00 -10.98 -3.64
N GLU A 87 -10.18 -9.86 -2.93
CA GLU A 87 -10.99 -8.71 -3.32
C GLU A 87 -10.22 -7.80 -4.29
N TYR A 88 -9.77 -8.37 -5.41
CA TYR A 88 -8.79 -7.75 -6.30
C TYR A 88 -9.26 -6.43 -6.92
N GLN A 89 -10.57 -6.30 -7.20
CA GLN A 89 -11.11 -5.07 -7.77
C GLN A 89 -11.04 -3.91 -6.76
N GLN A 90 -11.38 -4.17 -5.49
CA GLN A 90 -11.26 -3.19 -4.40
C GLN A 90 -9.79 -2.85 -4.13
N ALA A 91 -8.87 -3.83 -4.25
CA ALA A 91 -7.44 -3.57 -4.17
C ALA A 91 -6.99 -2.57 -5.25
N VAL A 92 -7.39 -2.78 -6.52
CA VAL A 92 -7.07 -1.86 -7.62
C VAL A 92 -7.61 -0.46 -7.33
N GLU A 93 -8.88 -0.32 -6.95
CA GLU A 93 -9.51 0.98 -6.70
C GLU A 93 -8.82 1.73 -5.55
N THR A 94 -8.55 1.04 -4.44
CA THR A 94 -7.87 1.60 -3.27
C THR A 94 -6.45 2.07 -3.61
N LEU A 95 -5.68 1.24 -4.33
CA LEU A 95 -4.32 1.57 -4.71
C LEU A 95 -4.26 2.68 -5.77
N GLN A 96 -5.24 2.74 -6.67
CA GLN A 96 -5.37 3.84 -7.63
C GLN A 96 -5.63 5.18 -6.92
N GLN A 97 -6.51 5.21 -5.93
CA GLN A 97 -6.72 6.40 -5.10
C GLN A 97 -5.43 6.81 -4.38
N GLY A 98 -4.73 5.84 -3.78
CA GLY A 98 -3.43 6.08 -3.16
C GLY A 98 -2.39 6.65 -4.12
N VAL A 99 -2.25 6.10 -5.33
CA VAL A 99 -1.34 6.61 -6.36
C VAL A 99 -1.73 8.03 -6.82
N GLN A 100 -3.03 8.31 -6.92
CA GLN A 100 -3.52 9.64 -7.29
C GLN A 100 -3.20 10.69 -6.22
N GLU A 101 -3.35 10.33 -4.94
CA GLU A 101 -3.08 11.24 -3.82
C GLU A 101 -1.57 11.37 -3.53
N PHE A 102 -0.81 10.29 -3.71
CA PHE A 102 0.62 10.22 -3.40
C PHE A 102 1.45 9.73 -4.60
N PRO A 103 1.53 10.48 -5.70
CA PRO A 103 2.17 10.03 -6.93
C PRO A 103 3.68 9.78 -6.80
N GLN A 104 4.34 10.33 -5.77
CA GLN A 104 5.76 10.09 -5.49
C GLN A 104 6.02 8.79 -4.71
N GLN A 105 4.99 8.20 -4.09
CA GLN A 105 5.12 6.97 -3.32
C GLN A 105 5.16 5.75 -4.24
N ARG A 106 6.38 5.37 -4.66
CA ARG A 106 6.59 4.28 -5.65
C ARG A 106 6.06 2.92 -5.18
N ALA A 107 6.04 2.67 -3.87
CA ALA A 107 5.49 1.44 -3.32
C ALA A 107 4.01 1.26 -3.71
N LEU A 108 3.19 2.32 -3.66
CA LEU A 108 1.78 2.26 -4.10
C LEU A 108 1.66 1.84 -5.58
N GLN A 109 2.55 2.33 -6.44
CA GLN A 109 2.57 1.96 -7.85
C GLN A 109 2.95 0.48 -8.05
N VAL A 110 3.91 -0.03 -7.28
CA VAL A 110 4.28 -1.45 -7.31
C VAL A 110 3.12 -2.34 -6.86
N PHE A 111 2.47 -2.01 -5.74
CA PHE A 111 1.32 -2.76 -5.26
C PHE A 111 0.13 -2.67 -6.23
N LEU A 112 -0.09 -1.51 -6.85
CA LEU A 112 -1.09 -1.36 -7.91
C LEU A 112 -0.80 -2.31 -9.08
N ALA A 113 0.46 -2.43 -9.52
CA ALA A 113 0.82 -3.39 -10.56
C ALA A 113 0.50 -4.84 -10.17
N MET A 114 0.73 -5.23 -8.91
CA MET A 114 0.34 -6.55 -8.41
C MET A 114 -1.18 -6.76 -8.46
N ALA A 115 -1.95 -5.77 -8.03
CA ALA A 115 -3.42 -5.83 -8.08
C ALA A 115 -3.95 -5.86 -9.54
N LEU A 116 -3.37 -5.07 -10.44
CA LEU A 116 -3.66 -5.07 -11.88
C LEU A 116 -3.39 -6.46 -12.50
N TYR A 117 -2.31 -7.11 -12.10
CA TYR A 117 -2.03 -8.49 -12.51
C TYR A 117 -3.13 -9.45 -12.06
N ASN A 118 -3.62 -9.33 -10.81
CA ASN A 118 -4.68 -10.18 -10.29
C ASN A 118 -6.00 -10.05 -11.06
N VAL A 119 -6.30 -8.88 -11.63
CA VAL A 119 -7.47 -8.64 -12.49
C VAL A 119 -7.18 -8.80 -14.00
N GLN A 120 -6.10 -9.50 -14.36
CA GLN A 120 -5.69 -9.80 -15.75
C GLN A 120 -5.33 -8.58 -16.62
N ARG A 121 -5.11 -7.41 -16.02
CA ARG A 121 -4.61 -6.21 -16.70
C ARG A 121 -3.08 -6.24 -16.82
N HIS A 122 -2.56 -7.32 -17.42
CA HIS A 122 -1.14 -7.65 -17.40
C HIS A 122 -0.26 -6.62 -18.13
N ALA A 123 -0.74 -6.05 -19.24
CA ALA A 123 0.00 -5.04 -19.99
C ALA A 123 0.22 -3.77 -19.15
N GLU A 124 -0.82 -3.29 -18.47
CA GLU A 124 -0.75 -2.11 -17.61
C GLU A 124 0.11 -2.35 -16.37
N ALA A 125 0.00 -3.54 -15.77
CA ALA A 125 0.87 -3.95 -14.66
C ALA A 125 2.35 -3.92 -15.07
N MET A 126 2.67 -4.50 -16.23
CA MET A 126 4.04 -4.57 -16.73
C MET A 126 4.58 -3.20 -17.12
N GLU A 127 3.77 -2.37 -17.80
CA GLU A 127 4.15 -1.00 -18.10
C GLU A 127 4.53 -0.24 -16.83
N LEU A 128 3.71 -0.34 -15.78
CA LEU A 128 3.93 0.37 -14.53
C LEU A 128 5.25 -0.06 -13.87
N VAL A 129 5.51 -1.37 -13.81
CA VAL A 129 6.76 -1.91 -13.25
C VAL A 129 7.99 -1.45 -14.06
N LEU A 130 7.91 -1.50 -15.39
CA LEU A 130 9.03 -1.07 -16.26
C LEU A 130 9.34 0.41 -16.10
N ARG A 131 8.31 1.26 -15.99
CA ARG A 131 8.48 2.69 -15.70
C ARG A 131 9.16 2.91 -14.36
N ILE A 132 8.72 2.23 -13.31
CA ILE A 132 9.33 2.32 -11.97
C ILE A 132 10.81 1.94 -12.04
N ILE A 133 11.12 0.78 -12.62
CA ILE A 133 12.50 0.29 -12.75
C ILE A 133 13.37 1.31 -13.51
N ALA A 134 12.89 1.84 -14.63
CA ALA A 134 13.62 2.82 -15.42
C ALA A 134 13.83 4.17 -14.69
N GLU A 135 12.92 4.54 -13.81
CA GLU A 135 12.96 5.82 -13.09
C GLU A 135 13.71 5.75 -11.76
N THR A 136 13.74 4.60 -11.09
CA THR A 136 14.27 4.49 -9.72
C THR A 136 15.53 3.65 -9.59
N SER A 137 15.87 2.82 -10.58
CA SER A 137 17.05 1.96 -10.50
C SER A 137 18.34 2.77 -10.55
N SER A 138 19.30 2.48 -9.65
CA SER A 138 20.67 3.01 -9.73
C SER A 138 21.62 2.09 -10.50
N ASN A 139 21.14 0.97 -11.04
CA ASN A 139 21.95 0.02 -11.79
C ASN A 139 22.35 0.61 -13.16
N GLU A 140 23.65 0.58 -13.46
CA GLU A 140 24.24 1.19 -14.66
C GLU A 140 23.71 0.59 -15.97
N ASP A 141 23.50 -0.74 -16.02
CA ASP A 141 22.98 -1.40 -17.21
C ASP A 141 21.55 -0.94 -17.51
N ILE A 142 20.68 -0.92 -16.50
CA ILE A 142 19.31 -0.43 -16.64
C ILE A 142 19.29 1.05 -17.07
N GLN A 143 20.15 1.88 -16.48
CA GLN A 143 20.21 3.30 -16.81
C GLN A 143 20.70 3.55 -18.24
N THR A 144 21.63 2.74 -18.73
CA THR A 144 22.08 2.78 -20.14
C THR A 144 20.92 2.55 -21.11
N TYR A 145 20.00 1.64 -20.77
CA TYR A 145 18.82 1.32 -21.60
C TYR A 145 17.54 2.06 -21.19
N ARG A 146 17.60 3.02 -20.26
CA ARG A 146 16.42 3.72 -19.71
C ARG A 146 15.46 4.24 -20.78
N ARG A 147 16.00 4.91 -21.81
CA ARG A 147 15.19 5.48 -22.91
C ARG A 147 14.45 4.40 -23.69
N ALA A 148 15.10 3.27 -23.95
CA ALA A 148 14.48 2.14 -24.65
C ALA A 148 13.41 1.49 -23.78
N ILE A 149 13.68 1.26 -22.49
CA ILE A 149 12.70 0.70 -21.55
C ILE A 149 11.44 1.55 -21.52
N LEU A 150 11.57 2.87 -21.37
CA LEU A 150 10.44 3.79 -21.34
C LEU A 150 9.69 3.86 -22.68
N PHE A 151 10.40 3.73 -23.80
CA PHE A 151 9.79 3.70 -25.12
C PHE A 151 8.94 2.45 -25.34
N TYR A 152 9.43 1.26 -24.93
CA TYR A 152 8.73 0.00 -25.13
C TYR A 152 7.67 -0.31 -24.07
N ALA A 153 7.77 0.26 -22.86
CA ALA A 153 6.84 0.00 -21.76
C ALA A 153 5.35 0.08 -22.12
N PRO A 154 4.84 1.11 -22.87
CA PRO A 154 3.42 1.18 -23.24
C PRO A 154 3.04 0.32 -24.46
N GLN A 155 3.99 -0.34 -25.12
CA GLN A 155 3.81 -0.94 -26.45
C GLN A 155 4.47 -2.32 -26.57
N LEU A 156 4.38 -3.11 -25.49
CA LEU A 156 5.04 -4.41 -25.37
C LEU A 156 4.64 -5.44 -26.45
N ASN A 157 3.45 -5.30 -27.02
CA ASN A 157 2.94 -6.19 -28.07
C ASN A 157 3.13 -5.62 -29.48
N GLN A 158 3.72 -4.43 -29.64
CA GLN A 158 3.90 -3.81 -30.94
C GLN A 158 5.05 -4.49 -31.70
N VAL A 159 4.75 -4.98 -32.90
CA VAL A 159 5.73 -5.48 -33.86
C VAL A 159 6.02 -4.36 -34.87
N TRP A 160 7.30 -4.13 -35.15
CA TRP A 160 7.76 -3.11 -36.10
C TRP A 160 8.19 -3.80 -37.38
N GLU A 161 7.50 -3.54 -38.48
CA GLU A 161 7.90 -3.99 -39.81
C GLU A 161 8.97 -3.05 -40.39
N ALA A 162 9.91 -3.61 -41.15
CA ALA A 162 11.07 -2.92 -41.70
C ALA A 162 10.77 -2.19 -43.01
#